data_AF-A0A3E1P772-F1
#
_entry.id   AF-A0A3E1P772-F1
#
_cell.length_a   1.000
_cell.length_b   1.000
_cell.length_c   1.000
_cell.angle_alpha   90.00
_cell.angle_beta   90.00
_cell.angle_gamma   90.00
#
_symmetry.space_group_name_H-M   'P 1'
#
loop_
_entity.id
_entity.type
_entity.pdbx_description
1 polymer ?
#
loop_
_entity_poly.entity_id
_entity_poly.type
_entity_poly.pdbx_seq_one_letter_code
_entity_poly.pdbx_strand_id
1 'polypeptide(L)'
;MRILLCGAADVVKVQSHFTALMDKMNFDSNTYIDGTLGGTNANDWGENSREAVENAHLIVFVLIQDVGDITWNTEYITAVNLGKPYILLCEEELADHYFKKLPEKGIKVHKNHKFFNAKPILDLLVAQKRTIIRFDLNKGDFNKVLSRQINCELERAASQLQLYYRNRTVLEKIRSENYKSFFAESITADKLEFFKKLLFDPFEHKELRKRILYFFTIYKGLTDEKIIELFEDSEQGISRMAVDQAPRLLTDNNNKEFIVKSLIQIIKDSQETGTIRRAISTIFEIDIQIGLKYIFELLPAYDIGTPKRILSWLLENINSLSHYLKNPAFDAELHRLINHCKDYSSKPGSNEKLAERLLEKISSLK
;
A
#
# COMPACT_ATOMS: atom_id res chain seq x y z
N MET A 1 -1.60 27.56 14.90
CA MET A 1 -1.51 26.07 14.82
C MET A 1 -1.63 25.58 16.23
N ARG A 2 -2.63 24.75 16.53
CA ARG A 2 -2.90 24.24 17.88
C ARG A 2 -2.01 23.05 18.22
N ILE A 3 -1.16 23.17 19.23
CA ILE A 3 -0.32 22.08 19.74
C ILE A 3 -0.82 21.68 21.13
N LEU A 4 -1.08 20.39 21.33
CA LEU A 4 -1.54 19.84 22.60
C LEU A 4 -0.37 19.19 23.35
N LEU A 5 -0.17 19.55 24.60
CA LEU A 5 0.75 18.88 25.53
C LEU A 5 -0.02 17.87 26.39
N CYS A 6 0.43 16.62 26.35
CA CYS A 6 -0.15 15.48 27.05
C CYS A 6 0.88 14.78 27.93
N GLY A 7 0.47 14.35 29.11
CA GLY A 7 1.26 13.51 30.00
C GLY A 7 0.70 13.49 31.42
N ALA A 8 1.45 12.92 32.37
CA ALA A 8 1.02 12.84 33.75
C ALA A 8 1.11 14.19 34.48
N ALA A 9 0.74 14.23 35.76
CA ALA A 9 0.77 15.44 36.58
C ALA A 9 2.17 16.09 36.64
N ASP A 10 3.25 15.29 36.54
CA ASP A 10 4.62 15.78 36.54
C ASP A 10 5.02 16.57 35.27
N VAL A 11 4.18 16.60 34.23
CA VAL A 11 4.34 17.49 33.06
C VAL A 11 4.23 18.98 33.44
N VAL A 12 3.68 19.31 34.60
CA VAL A 12 3.72 20.69 35.14
C VAL A 12 5.16 21.25 35.18
N LYS A 13 6.17 20.39 35.31
CA LYS A 13 7.60 20.75 35.27
C LYS A 13 8.05 21.36 33.93
N VAL A 14 7.37 21.04 32.83
CA VAL A 14 7.71 21.51 31.48
C VAL A 14 6.63 22.40 30.86
N GLN A 15 5.48 22.57 31.52
CA GLN A 15 4.34 23.30 30.98
C GLN A 15 4.68 24.76 30.65
N SER A 16 5.33 25.48 31.56
CA SER A 16 5.72 26.88 31.33
C SER A 16 6.73 27.01 30.19
N HIS A 17 7.66 26.06 30.09
CA HIS A 17 8.63 25.99 29.00
C HIS A 17 7.94 25.74 27.66
N PHE A 18 6.97 24.82 27.63
CA PHE A 18 6.13 24.52 26.47
C PHE A 18 5.35 25.75 26.00
N THR A 19 4.57 26.37 26.88
CA THR A 19 3.76 27.57 26.55
C THR A 19 4.64 28.70 26.02
N ALA A 20 5.76 28.99 26.70
CA ALA A 20 6.69 30.04 26.24
C ALA A 20 7.30 29.73 24.86
N LEU A 21 7.57 28.45 24.55
CA LEU A 21 8.03 28.05 23.22
C LEU A 21 6.93 28.21 22.17
N MET A 22 5.69 27.81 22.49
CA MET A 22 4.56 27.93 21.57
C MET A 22 4.28 29.39 21.23
N ASP A 23 4.28 30.27 22.23
CA ASP A 23 4.12 31.72 22.04
C ASP A 23 5.24 32.28 21.15
N LYS A 24 6.50 31.87 21.40
CA LYS A 24 7.64 32.27 20.57
C LYS A 24 7.53 31.78 19.12
N MET A 25 6.92 30.62 18.90
CA MET A 25 6.67 30.05 17.57
C MET A 25 5.35 30.54 16.94
N ASN A 26 4.60 31.41 17.62
CA ASN A 26 3.29 31.90 17.22
C ASN A 26 2.26 30.75 17.01
N PHE A 27 2.29 29.77 17.91
CA PHE A 27 1.38 28.63 17.97
C PHE A 27 0.47 28.71 19.18
N ASP A 28 -0.72 28.13 19.04
CA ASP A 28 -1.70 28.08 20.11
C ASP A 28 -1.35 26.87 21.00
N SER A 29 -0.99 27.13 22.25
CA SER A 29 -0.71 26.06 23.21
C SER A 29 -2.00 25.61 23.89
N ASN A 30 -2.26 24.30 23.86
CA ASN A 30 -3.23 23.65 24.73
C ASN A 30 -2.47 22.73 25.67
N THR A 31 -2.75 22.82 26.96
CA THR A 31 -2.18 21.93 27.98
C THR A 31 -3.31 21.35 28.79
N TYR A 32 -3.44 20.03 28.83
CA TYR A 32 -4.46 19.37 29.65
C TYR A 32 -3.78 18.85 30.93
N ILE A 33 -3.58 19.77 31.88
CA ILE A 33 -3.10 19.46 33.22
C ILE A 33 -4.21 19.96 34.14
N ASP A 34 -4.89 19.05 34.84
CA ASP A 34 -5.99 19.33 35.78
C ASP A 34 -7.36 19.75 35.20
N GLY A 35 -7.69 19.39 33.96
CA GLY A 35 -9.10 19.38 33.50
C GLY A 35 -9.77 20.68 33.18
N THR A 36 -9.05 21.78 33.25
CA THR A 36 -9.61 23.09 32.95
C THR A 36 -9.31 23.45 31.50
N LEU A 37 -10.13 22.91 30.58
CA LEU A 37 -10.43 23.64 29.35
C LEU A 37 -11.42 24.73 29.73
N GLY A 38 -11.18 25.96 29.26
CA GLY A 38 -12.13 27.04 29.44
C GLY A 38 -13.50 26.65 28.86
N GLY A 39 -14.46 26.32 29.73
CA GLY A 39 -15.89 26.40 29.45
C GLY A 39 -16.64 25.15 28.98
N THR A 40 -16.14 23.92 29.12
CA THR A 40 -16.91 22.70 28.81
C THR A 40 -17.00 21.72 29.99
N ASN A 41 -18.17 21.08 30.13
CA ASN A 41 -18.68 20.45 31.35
C ASN A 41 -17.71 19.48 32.04
N ALA A 42 -17.58 19.62 33.36
CA ALA A 42 -16.64 18.92 34.24
C ALA A 42 -16.90 17.41 34.49
N ASN A 43 -17.80 16.77 33.73
CA ASN A 43 -18.32 15.44 34.09
C ASN A 43 -17.75 14.27 33.28
N ASP A 44 -17.13 14.47 32.12
CA ASP A 44 -16.42 13.40 31.40
C ASP A 44 -15.05 13.87 30.89
N TRP A 45 -14.04 13.60 31.72
CA TRP A 45 -12.64 13.88 31.45
C TRP A 45 -12.12 13.14 30.22
N GLY A 46 -12.69 11.98 29.89
CA GLY A 46 -12.34 11.22 28.70
C GLY A 46 -12.84 11.91 27.43
N GLU A 47 -14.08 12.39 27.40
CA GLU A 47 -14.63 13.11 26.25
C GLU A 47 -13.90 14.42 25.96
N ASN A 48 -13.69 15.25 26.99
CA ASN A 48 -12.97 16.52 26.83
C ASN A 48 -11.55 16.33 26.28
N SER A 49 -10.89 15.26 26.74
CA SER A 49 -9.53 14.90 26.32
C SER A 49 -9.50 14.38 24.87
N ARG A 50 -10.52 13.62 24.43
CA ARG A 50 -10.69 13.25 23.00
C ARG A 50 -10.92 14.47 22.12
N GLU A 51 -11.80 15.38 22.53
CA GLU A 51 -12.10 16.61 21.79
C GLU A 51 -10.83 17.49 21.65
N ALA A 52 -10.00 17.56 22.69
CA ALA A 52 -8.72 18.27 22.63
C ALA A 52 -7.78 17.67 21.59
N VAL A 53 -7.67 16.34 21.53
CA VAL A 53 -6.86 15.61 20.53
C VAL A 53 -7.40 15.82 19.11
N GLU A 54 -8.71 15.76 18.94
CA GLU A 54 -9.37 16.01 17.64
C GLU A 54 -9.10 17.43 17.13
N ASN A 55 -9.09 18.41 18.04
CA ASN A 55 -8.83 19.80 17.70
C ASN A 55 -7.33 20.14 17.54
N ALA A 56 -6.43 19.33 18.10
CA ALA A 56 -4.99 19.53 17.95
C ALA A 56 -4.51 19.27 16.51
N HIS A 57 -3.52 20.05 16.06
CA HIS A 57 -2.82 19.83 14.80
C HIS A 57 -1.57 18.97 14.99
N LEU A 58 -0.94 19.05 16.17
CA LEU A 58 0.22 18.27 16.60
C LEU A 58 0.08 17.99 18.10
N ILE A 59 0.40 16.77 18.52
CA ILE A 59 0.31 16.37 19.93
C ILE A 59 1.69 16.02 20.46
N VAL A 60 2.03 16.50 21.66
CA VAL A 60 3.31 16.25 22.32
C VAL A 60 3.02 15.43 23.56
N PHE A 61 3.36 14.14 23.50
CA PHE A 61 3.29 13.23 24.64
C PHE A 61 4.60 13.28 25.40
N VAL A 62 4.54 13.59 26.69
CA VAL A 62 5.72 13.69 27.57
C VAL A 62 5.64 12.64 28.66
N LEU A 63 6.74 11.90 28.83
CA LEU A 63 6.93 10.92 29.89
C LEU A 63 8.15 11.32 30.73
N ILE A 64 7.94 11.71 31.99
CA ILE A 64 9.01 12.13 32.91
C ILE A 64 9.27 11.03 33.95
N GLN A 65 8.31 10.80 34.83
CA GLN A 65 8.38 9.77 35.87
C GLN A 65 7.04 9.07 36.02
N ASP A 66 5.96 9.84 36.07
CA ASP A 66 4.60 9.36 36.27
C ASP A 66 3.90 9.04 34.94
N VAL A 67 2.83 8.24 35.04
CA VAL A 67 2.01 7.81 33.90
C VAL A 67 0.60 8.31 34.10
N GLY A 68 0.10 9.10 33.13
CA GLY A 68 -1.27 9.60 33.15
C GLY A 68 -2.20 8.62 32.45
N ASP A 69 -3.16 8.05 33.19
CA ASP A 69 -4.09 7.07 32.63
C ASP A 69 -4.89 7.62 31.44
N ILE A 70 -5.38 8.86 31.54
CA ILE A 70 -6.11 9.52 30.45
C ILE A 70 -5.19 9.71 29.23
N THR A 71 -3.94 10.13 29.45
CA THR A 71 -3.01 10.34 28.35
C THR A 71 -2.75 9.09 27.53
N TRP A 72 -2.53 7.96 28.18
CA TRP A 72 -2.14 6.75 27.45
C TRP A 72 -3.34 5.92 26.99
N ASN A 73 -4.44 5.91 27.75
CA ASN A 73 -5.62 5.11 27.41
C ASN A 73 -6.68 5.88 26.59
N THR A 74 -6.61 7.21 26.55
CA THR A 74 -7.54 8.05 25.79
C THR A 74 -6.80 8.86 24.74
N GLU A 75 -5.89 9.76 25.14
CA GLU A 75 -5.29 10.73 24.22
C GLU A 75 -4.43 10.05 23.15
N TYR A 76 -3.52 9.18 23.59
CA TYR A 76 -2.61 8.45 22.71
C TYR A 76 -3.35 7.53 21.75
N ILE A 77 -4.31 6.74 22.26
CA ILE A 77 -5.12 5.83 21.43
C ILE A 77 -5.93 6.63 20.40
N THR A 78 -6.54 7.74 20.82
CA THR A 78 -7.32 8.61 19.92
C THR A 78 -6.43 9.24 18.85
N ALA A 79 -5.27 9.76 19.23
CA ALA A 79 -4.31 10.34 18.29
C ALA A 79 -3.85 9.33 17.23
N VAL A 80 -3.53 8.11 17.65
CA VAL A 80 -3.12 7.01 16.77
C VAL A 80 -4.25 6.61 15.83
N ASN A 81 -5.47 6.43 16.33
CA ASN A 81 -6.63 6.03 15.53
C ASN A 81 -7.01 7.10 14.49
N LEU A 82 -6.88 8.37 14.83
CA LEU A 82 -7.14 9.48 13.93
C LEU A 82 -5.96 9.79 12.98
N GLY A 83 -4.83 9.09 13.11
CA GLY A 83 -3.63 9.38 12.33
C GLY A 83 -3.05 10.78 12.58
N LYS A 84 -3.29 11.36 13.76
CA LYS A 84 -2.76 12.68 14.13
C LYS A 84 -1.23 12.61 14.24
N PRO A 85 -0.49 13.62 13.75
CA PRO A 85 0.94 13.68 13.99
C PRO A 85 1.21 13.92 15.48
N TYR A 86 2.21 13.24 16.02
CA TYR A 86 2.58 13.37 17.42
C TYR A 86 4.10 13.23 17.63
N ILE A 87 4.58 13.81 18.73
CA ILE A 87 5.96 13.73 19.21
C ILE A 87 5.94 13.02 20.57
N LEU A 88 6.75 11.98 20.74
CA LEU A 88 6.94 11.28 22.02
C LEU A 88 8.25 11.72 22.65
N LEU A 89 8.17 12.49 23.74
CA LEU A 89 9.29 12.92 24.54
C LEU A 89 9.40 12.06 25.80
N CYS A 90 10.60 11.59 26.12
CA CYS A 90 10.90 10.82 27.32
C CYS A 90 12.10 11.43 28.02
N GLU A 91 11.98 11.64 29.33
CA GLU A 91 13.06 12.18 30.14
C GLU A 91 14.27 11.22 30.15
N GLU A 92 15.48 11.78 30.11
CA GLU A 92 16.73 11.03 29.87
C GLU A 92 17.02 10.04 31.00
N GLU A 93 16.80 10.38 32.26
CA GLU A 93 16.97 9.48 33.41
C GLU A 93 16.02 8.28 33.32
N LEU A 94 14.75 8.51 32.97
CA LEU A 94 13.77 7.45 32.74
C LEU A 94 14.19 6.57 31.55
N ALA A 95 14.51 7.19 30.41
CA ALA A 95 14.93 6.49 29.22
C ALA A 95 16.20 5.66 29.46
N ASP A 96 17.17 6.17 30.21
CA ASP A 96 18.39 5.45 30.53
C ASP A 96 18.15 4.29 31.51
N HIS A 97 17.26 4.47 32.48
CA HIS A 97 16.86 3.40 33.38
C HIS A 97 16.32 2.19 32.61
N TYR A 98 15.50 2.44 31.59
CA TYR A 98 14.93 1.38 30.77
C TYR A 98 15.92 0.92 29.68
N PHE A 99 16.38 1.79 28.80
CA PHE A 99 17.06 1.40 27.57
C PHE A 99 18.56 1.12 27.72
N LYS A 100 19.31 1.80 28.61
CA LYS A 100 20.75 1.51 28.79
C LYS A 100 21.01 0.22 29.57
N LYS A 101 20.06 -0.20 30.42
CA LYS A 101 20.18 -1.44 31.23
C LYS A 101 19.54 -2.68 30.56
N LEU A 102 18.97 -2.53 29.37
CA LEU A 102 18.20 -3.57 28.68
C LEU A 102 18.92 -4.49 27.65
N PRO A 103 20.27 -4.63 27.56
CA PRO A 103 20.80 -5.67 26.68
C PRO A 103 20.82 -7.10 27.25
N GLU A 104 20.88 -7.33 28.57
CA GLU A 104 21.33 -8.68 29.01
C GLU A 104 20.38 -9.55 29.83
N LYS A 105 19.50 -9.03 30.70
CA LYS A 105 18.61 -9.90 31.50
C LYS A 105 17.38 -9.11 31.88
N GLY A 106 16.19 -9.47 31.37
CA GLY A 106 14.92 -8.77 31.62
C GLY A 106 14.78 -8.25 33.05
N ILE A 107 15.14 -6.98 33.26
CA ILE A 107 15.21 -6.41 34.59
C ILE A 107 13.79 -6.30 35.12
N LYS A 108 13.55 -7.01 36.22
CA LYS A 108 12.37 -6.77 37.04
C LYS A 108 12.56 -5.41 37.71
N VAL A 109 11.93 -4.37 37.15
CA VAL A 109 11.82 -3.08 37.84
C VAL A 109 11.05 -3.36 39.14
N HIS A 110 11.68 -3.13 40.28
CA HIS A 110 11.05 -3.36 41.58
C HIS A 110 9.85 -2.41 41.74
N LYS A 111 8.76 -2.89 42.36
CA LYS A 111 7.52 -2.11 42.59
C LYS A 111 7.76 -0.77 43.30
N ASN A 112 8.86 -0.65 44.05
CA ASN A 112 9.21 0.55 44.82
C ASN A 112 10.10 1.53 44.03
N HIS A 113 10.46 1.22 42.78
CA HIS A 113 11.27 2.13 41.97
C HIS A 113 10.41 3.27 41.43
N LYS A 114 10.93 4.50 41.46
CA LYS A 114 10.21 5.72 41.03
C LYS A 114 9.68 5.67 39.58
N PHE A 115 10.28 4.83 38.74
CA PHE A 115 9.89 4.64 37.34
C PHE A 115 9.05 3.38 37.07
N PHE A 116 8.65 2.62 38.10
CA PHE A 116 7.94 1.35 37.93
C PHE A 116 6.69 1.47 37.05
N ASN A 117 5.92 2.55 37.24
CA ASN A 117 4.66 2.77 36.53
C ASN A 117 4.85 3.05 35.03
N ALA A 118 6.02 3.57 34.62
CA ALA A 118 6.34 3.87 33.22
C ALA A 118 6.65 2.63 32.36
N LYS A 119 6.93 1.47 32.98
CA LYS A 119 7.33 0.25 32.27
C LYS A 119 6.32 -0.19 31.20
N PRO A 120 5.02 -0.34 31.51
CA PRO A 120 4.07 -0.90 30.55
C PRO A 120 3.92 -0.03 29.31
N ILE A 121 3.97 1.29 29.48
CA ILE A 121 3.90 2.24 28.37
C ILE A 121 5.16 2.17 27.50
N LEU A 122 6.34 2.13 28.11
CA LEU A 122 7.59 2.01 27.35
C LEU A 122 7.66 0.69 26.59
N ASP A 123 7.27 -0.42 27.21
CA ASP A 123 7.17 -1.73 26.54
C ASP A 123 6.21 -1.66 25.34
N LEU A 124 5.04 -1.02 25.51
CA LEU A 124 4.05 -0.83 24.44
C LEU A 124 4.63 -0.02 23.27
N LEU A 125 5.27 1.12 23.55
CA LEU A 125 5.85 2.00 22.53
C LEU A 125 6.97 1.29 21.75
N VAL A 126 7.80 0.49 22.44
CA VAL A 126 8.86 -0.32 21.83
C VAL A 126 8.28 -1.43 20.95
N ALA A 127 7.28 -2.16 21.45
CA ALA A 127 6.61 -3.22 20.69
C ALA A 127 5.98 -2.68 19.39
N GLN A 128 5.44 -1.46 19.44
CA GLN A 128 4.90 -0.75 18.28
C GLN A 128 5.95 -0.02 17.43
N LYS A 129 7.24 -0.18 17.74
CA LYS A 129 8.38 0.46 17.04
C LYS A 129 8.23 1.99 16.95
N ARG A 130 7.70 2.63 17.99
CA ARG A 130 7.54 4.09 18.04
C ARG A 130 8.88 4.77 18.35
N THR A 131 9.14 5.89 17.69
CA THR A 131 10.32 6.72 17.95
C THR A 131 10.11 7.50 19.25
N ILE A 132 10.98 7.27 20.23
CA ILE A 132 11.00 8.00 21.51
C ILE A 132 12.19 8.97 21.48
N ILE A 133 11.90 10.25 21.65
CA ILE A 133 12.90 11.32 21.64
C ILE A 133 13.26 11.67 23.08
N ARG A 134 14.56 11.68 23.39
CA ARG A 134 15.05 11.95 24.73
C ARG A 134 15.27 13.43 24.98
N PHE A 135 15.04 13.87 26.21
CA PHE A 135 15.36 15.21 26.70
C PHE A 135 15.78 15.15 28.17
N ASP A 136 16.58 16.10 28.63
CA ASP A 136 17.10 16.20 29.98
C ASP A 136 16.58 17.47 30.67
N LEU A 137 15.75 17.26 31.70
CA LEU A 137 15.21 18.33 32.54
C LEU A 137 16.31 19.12 33.25
N ASN A 138 17.37 18.46 33.72
CA ASN A 138 18.45 19.08 34.49
C ASN A 138 19.33 19.97 33.61
N LYS A 139 19.47 19.63 32.33
CA LYS A 139 20.18 20.46 31.34
C LYS A 139 19.30 21.55 30.73
N GLY A 140 18.00 21.59 31.04
CA GLY A 140 17.05 22.57 30.50
C GLY A 140 16.88 22.47 28.98
N ASP A 141 17.09 21.29 28.39
CA ASP A 141 17.12 21.13 26.94
C ASP A 141 15.74 20.92 26.30
N PHE A 142 14.68 20.80 27.11
CA PHE A 142 13.32 20.50 26.67
C PHE A 142 12.89 21.39 25.49
N ASN A 143 13.05 22.71 25.61
CA ASN A 143 12.68 23.66 24.55
C ASN A 143 13.50 23.48 23.27
N LYS A 144 14.79 23.17 23.41
CA LYS A 144 15.68 22.93 22.27
C LYS A 144 15.28 21.65 21.54
N VAL A 145 15.03 20.58 22.29
CA VAL A 145 14.61 19.29 21.74
C VAL A 145 13.25 19.42 21.08
N LEU A 146 12.26 19.97 21.78
CA LEU A 146 10.90 20.13 21.26
C LEU A 146 10.86 21.03 20.02
N SER A 147 11.54 22.19 20.05
CA SER A 147 11.60 23.11 18.90
C SER A 147 12.18 22.42 17.67
N ARG A 148 13.27 21.64 17.85
CA ARG A 148 13.86 20.87 16.76
C ARG A 148 12.86 19.87 16.17
N GLN A 149 12.14 19.14 17.01
CA GLN A 149 11.20 18.11 16.54
C GLN A 149 9.97 18.72 15.86
N ILE A 150 9.45 19.83 16.38
CA ILE A 150 8.38 20.58 15.71
C ILE A 150 8.85 21.06 14.34
N ASN A 151 10.07 21.61 14.23
CA ASN A 151 10.62 22.02 12.94
C ASN A 151 10.76 20.84 11.98
N CYS A 152 11.21 19.67 12.43
CA CYS A 152 11.26 18.47 11.60
C CYS A 152 9.88 18.05 11.08
N GLU A 153 8.84 18.09 11.92
CA GLU A 153 7.47 17.78 11.49
C GLU A 153 6.93 18.83 10.51
N LEU A 154 7.23 20.11 10.71
CA LEU A 154 6.86 21.19 9.79
C LEU A 154 7.59 21.09 8.45
N GLU A 155 8.89 20.78 8.45
CA GLU A 155 9.68 20.55 7.23
C GLU A 155 9.14 19.34 6.45
N ARG A 156 8.75 18.28 7.15
CA ARG A 156 8.12 17.11 6.55
C ARG A 156 6.77 17.47 5.92
N ALA A 157 5.92 18.20 6.63
CA ALA A 157 4.63 18.68 6.13
C ALA A 157 4.81 19.63 4.94
N ALA A 158 5.76 20.55 5.01
CA ALA A 158 6.06 21.48 3.93
C ALA A 158 6.57 20.77 2.69
N SER A 159 7.43 19.76 2.85
CA SER A 159 7.92 18.94 1.74
C SER A 159 6.79 18.15 1.07
N GLN A 160 5.86 17.60 1.87
CA GLN A 160 4.67 16.93 1.36
C GLN A 160 3.74 17.90 0.62
N LEU A 161 3.51 19.09 1.17
CA LEU A 161 2.73 20.14 0.51
C LEU A 161 3.38 20.62 -0.79
N GLN A 162 4.69 20.86 -0.80
CA GLN A 162 5.41 21.24 -2.01
C GLN A 162 5.32 20.16 -3.07
N LEU A 163 5.46 18.88 -2.69
CA LEU A 163 5.28 17.76 -3.59
C LEU A 163 3.85 17.73 -4.14
N TYR A 164 2.85 17.95 -3.29
CA TYR A 164 1.44 18.04 -3.68
C TYR A 164 1.22 19.19 -4.68
N TYR A 165 1.71 20.39 -4.40
CA TYR A 165 1.57 21.55 -5.29
C TYR A 165 2.31 21.36 -6.62
N ARG A 166 3.54 20.83 -6.59
CA ARG A 166 4.33 20.51 -7.79
C ARG A 166 3.59 19.54 -8.70
N ASN A 167 2.89 18.58 -8.09
CA ASN A 167 2.19 17.53 -8.81
C ASN A 167 0.71 17.86 -9.07
N ARG A 168 0.17 18.95 -8.51
CA ARG A 168 -1.24 19.33 -8.63
C ARG A 168 -1.66 19.49 -10.09
N THR A 169 -0.90 20.24 -10.88
CA THR A 169 -1.19 20.42 -12.31
C THR A 169 -1.15 19.09 -13.06
N VAL A 170 -0.23 18.19 -12.69
CA VAL A 170 -0.14 16.86 -13.28
C VAL A 170 -1.37 16.01 -12.91
N LEU A 171 -1.78 16.02 -11.64
CA LEU A 171 -2.97 15.34 -11.16
C LEU A 171 -4.25 15.87 -11.83
N GLU A 172 -4.39 17.19 -11.97
CA GLU A 172 -5.50 17.82 -12.67
C GLU A 172 -5.55 17.39 -14.15
N LYS A 173 -4.41 17.34 -14.84
CA LYS A 173 -4.33 16.83 -16.22
C LYS A 173 -4.75 15.35 -16.32
N ILE A 174 -4.32 14.49 -15.40
CA ILE A 174 -4.69 13.06 -15.41
C ILE A 174 -6.17 12.86 -15.07
N ARG A 175 -6.72 13.71 -14.18
CA ARG A 175 -8.14 13.70 -13.80
C ARG A 175 -9.04 14.28 -14.88
N SER A 176 -8.51 15.07 -15.81
CA SER A 176 -9.25 15.56 -16.97
C SER A 176 -9.69 14.44 -17.91
N GLU A 177 -10.71 14.68 -18.73
CA GLU A 177 -11.18 13.74 -19.76
C GLU A 177 -10.15 13.53 -20.87
N ASN A 178 -9.29 14.53 -21.11
CA ASN A 178 -8.26 14.52 -22.15
C ASN A 178 -6.92 13.93 -21.68
N TYR A 179 -6.90 13.16 -20.59
CA TYR A 179 -5.66 12.62 -20.02
C TYR A 179 -4.81 11.81 -21.02
N LYS A 180 -5.42 11.22 -22.06
CA LYS A 180 -4.71 10.46 -23.10
C LYS A 180 -3.76 11.33 -23.93
N SER A 181 -4.12 12.58 -24.23
CA SER A 181 -3.23 13.48 -24.99
C SER A 181 -2.05 13.93 -24.13
N PHE A 182 -2.28 14.12 -22.83
CA PHE A 182 -1.21 14.43 -21.88
C PHE A 182 -0.14 13.34 -21.82
N PHE A 183 -0.53 12.06 -21.92
CA PHE A 183 0.43 10.95 -21.95
C PHE A 183 1.23 10.81 -23.24
N ALA A 184 0.89 11.57 -24.29
CA ALA A 184 1.70 11.69 -25.50
C ALA A 184 2.82 12.73 -25.36
N GLU A 185 2.83 13.56 -24.30
CA GLU A 185 3.89 14.52 -24.02
C GLU A 185 5.14 13.83 -23.44
N SER A 186 6.32 14.42 -23.62
CA SER A 186 7.54 13.90 -22.98
C SER A 186 7.46 14.01 -21.46
N ILE A 187 7.69 12.89 -20.78
CA ILE A 187 7.60 12.78 -19.32
C ILE A 187 8.99 12.72 -18.70
N THR A 188 9.22 13.52 -17.67
CA THR A 188 10.48 13.55 -16.91
C THR A 188 10.58 12.36 -15.96
N ALA A 189 11.80 11.95 -15.58
CA ALA A 189 12.02 10.87 -14.62
C ALA A 189 11.29 11.06 -13.29
N ASP A 190 11.26 12.30 -12.77
CA ASP A 190 10.54 12.64 -11.53
C ASP A 190 9.02 12.35 -11.63
N LYS A 191 8.41 12.64 -12.78
CA LYS A 191 6.98 12.37 -13.02
C LYS A 191 6.72 10.87 -13.16
N LEU A 192 7.64 10.14 -13.79
CA LEU A 192 7.56 8.69 -13.90
C LEU A 192 7.54 8.03 -12.51
N GLU A 193 8.45 8.45 -11.63
CA GLU A 193 8.51 7.97 -10.25
C GLU A 193 7.26 8.34 -9.45
N PHE A 194 6.75 9.56 -9.64
CA PHE A 194 5.48 9.97 -9.06
C PHE A 194 4.30 9.09 -9.51
N PHE A 195 4.24 8.74 -10.80
CA PHE A 195 3.21 7.84 -11.32
C PHE A 195 3.32 6.42 -10.77
N LYS A 196 4.55 5.90 -10.61
CA LYS A 196 4.74 4.62 -9.92
C LYS A 196 4.19 4.67 -8.50
N LYS A 197 4.54 5.71 -7.72
CA LYS A 197 4.04 5.87 -6.35
C LYS A 197 2.52 5.87 -6.27
N LEU A 198 1.85 6.63 -7.14
CA LEU A 198 0.39 6.66 -7.18
C LEU A 198 -0.23 5.34 -7.66
N LEU A 199 0.37 4.70 -8.66
CA LEU A 199 -0.14 3.45 -9.21
C LEU A 199 -0.12 2.33 -8.17
N PHE A 200 0.92 2.27 -7.32
CA PHE A 200 1.09 1.25 -6.29
C PHE A 200 0.62 1.67 -4.89
N ASP A 201 -0.05 2.82 -4.75
CA ASP A 201 -0.66 3.23 -3.48
C ASP A 201 -2.05 2.58 -3.34
N PRO A 202 -2.24 1.65 -2.37
CA PRO A 202 -3.52 0.97 -2.17
C PRO A 202 -4.64 1.91 -1.69
N PHE A 203 -4.32 3.10 -1.18
CA PHE A 203 -5.30 4.07 -0.70
C PHE A 203 -5.68 5.12 -1.76
N GLU A 204 -5.02 5.12 -2.92
CA GLU A 204 -5.30 6.06 -3.99
C GLU A 204 -6.55 5.67 -4.79
N HIS A 205 -7.23 6.66 -5.37
CA HIS A 205 -8.49 6.45 -6.07
C HIS A 205 -8.33 5.51 -7.28
N LYS A 206 -9.12 4.43 -7.32
CA LYS A 206 -9.10 3.40 -8.39
C LYS A 206 -9.04 3.96 -9.80
N GLU A 207 -9.90 4.92 -10.15
CA GLU A 207 -9.93 5.45 -11.52
C GLU A 207 -8.69 6.27 -11.87
N LEU A 208 -8.04 6.89 -10.88
CA LEU A 208 -6.75 7.56 -11.10
C LEU A 208 -5.67 6.51 -11.36
N ARG A 209 -5.60 5.47 -10.52
CA ARG A 209 -4.67 4.34 -10.68
C ARG A 209 -4.82 3.67 -12.06
N LYS A 210 -6.06 3.43 -12.53
CA LYS A 210 -6.32 2.91 -13.89
C LYS A 210 -5.80 3.80 -15.02
N ARG A 211 -5.99 5.12 -14.91
CA ARG A 211 -5.47 6.06 -15.92
C ARG A 211 -3.94 6.04 -15.94
N ILE A 212 -3.31 5.96 -14.77
CA ILE A 212 -1.85 5.83 -14.67
C ILE A 212 -1.38 4.47 -15.22
N LEU A 213 -2.11 3.39 -14.96
CA LEU A 213 -1.82 2.10 -15.58
C LEU A 213 -1.86 2.17 -17.11
N TYR A 214 -2.89 2.85 -17.66
CA TYR A 214 -2.96 3.11 -19.10
C TYR A 214 -1.73 3.88 -19.61
N PHE A 215 -1.22 4.87 -18.87
CA PHE A 215 0.04 5.53 -19.23
C PHE A 215 1.18 4.53 -19.39
N PHE A 216 1.34 3.59 -18.47
CA PHE A 216 2.40 2.57 -18.55
C PHE A 216 2.23 1.60 -19.72
N THR A 217 1.02 1.43 -20.27
CA THR A 217 0.82 0.67 -21.53
C THR A 217 1.41 1.35 -22.76
N ILE A 218 1.58 2.67 -22.71
CA ILE A 218 2.18 3.48 -23.79
C ILE A 218 3.68 3.62 -23.54
N TYR A 219 4.07 3.97 -22.32
CA TYR A 219 5.46 4.29 -21.98
C TYR A 219 6.36 3.05 -21.81
N LYS A 220 5.78 1.91 -21.39
CA LYS A 220 6.48 0.63 -21.19
C LYS A 220 7.71 0.71 -20.26
N GLY A 221 7.49 1.15 -19.02
CA GLY A 221 8.56 1.41 -18.05
C GLY A 221 8.47 0.63 -16.73
N LEU A 222 7.73 -0.48 -16.71
CA LEU A 222 7.57 -1.35 -15.53
C LEU A 222 8.48 -2.59 -15.63
N THR A 223 9.04 -3.00 -14.50
CA THR A 223 9.82 -4.24 -14.39
C THR A 223 8.89 -5.45 -14.25
N ASP A 224 9.43 -6.65 -14.40
CA ASP A 224 8.68 -7.90 -14.27
C ASP A 224 7.99 -7.98 -12.90
N GLU A 225 8.70 -7.65 -11.82
CA GLU A 225 8.16 -7.67 -10.45
C GLU A 225 7.00 -6.69 -10.28
N LYS A 226 7.12 -5.49 -10.87
CA LYS A 226 6.06 -4.47 -10.79
C LYS A 226 4.82 -4.84 -11.61
N ILE A 227 4.99 -5.55 -12.72
CA ILE A 227 3.86 -6.08 -13.49
C ILE A 227 3.14 -7.18 -12.69
N ILE A 228 3.90 -8.07 -12.05
CA ILE A 228 3.36 -9.14 -11.20
C ILE A 228 2.63 -8.56 -9.99
N GLU A 229 3.18 -7.55 -9.32
CA GLU A 229 2.53 -6.84 -8.21
C GLU A 229 1.16 -6.24 -8.61
N LEU A 230 1.02 -5.77 -9.86
CA LEU A 230 -0.27 -5.29 -10.38
C LEU A 230 -1.27 -6.43 -10.62
N PHE A 231 -0.81 -7.64 -10.96
CA PHE A 231 -1.70 -8.80 -11.10
C PHE A 231 -2.27 -9.22 -9.74
N GLU A 232 -1.50 -9.06 -8.67
CA GLU A 232 -1.88 -9.36 -7.28
C GLU A 232 -2.61 -8.20 -6.57
N ASP A 233 -2.93 -7.11 -7.28
CA ASP A 233 -3.51 -5.94 -6.66
C ASP A 233 -4.82 -6.25 -5.94
N SER A 234 -4.95 -5.75 -4.70
CA SER A 234 -6.14 -5.96 -3.87
C SER A 234 -7.39 -5.29 -4.45
N GLU A 235 -7.23 -4.23 -5.26
CA GLU A 235 -8.32 -3.64 -6.03
C GLU A 235 -8.52 -4.42 -7.34
N GLN A 236 -9.58 -5.25 -7.37
CA GLN A 236 -9.91 -6.10 -8.52
C GLN A 236 -9.98 -5.34 -9.86
N GLY A 237 -10.43 -4.08 -9.84
CA GLY A 237 -10.48 -3.27 -11.05
C GLY A 237 -9.11 -2.95 -11.65
N ILE A 238 -8.06 -2.87 -10.82
CA ILE A 238 -6.68 -2.67 -11.22
C ILE A 238 -6.08 -3.99 -11.69
N SER A 239 -6.19 -5.06 -10.90
CA SER A 239 -5.68 -6.39 -11.27
C SER A 239 -6.23 -6.86 -12.62
N ARG A 240 -7.56 -6.79 -12.83
CA ARG A 240 -8.18 -7.15 -14.11
C ARG A 240 -7.68 -6.30 -15.28
N MET A 241 -7.47 -5.00 -15.08
CA MET A 241 -6.96 -4.12 -16.13
C MET A 241 -5.49 -4.40 -16.43
N ALA A 242 -4.68 -4.72 -15.41
CA ALA A 242 -3.28 -5.06 -15.58
C ALA A 242 -3.12 -6.34 -16.40
N VAL A 243 -3.92 -7.38 -16.11
CA VAL A 243 -3.94 -8.62 -16.89
C VAL A 243 -4.38 -8.36 -18.34
N ASP A 244 -5.48 -7.62 -18.54
CA ASP A 244 -5.98 -7.29 -19.88
C ASP A 244 -4.96 -6.50 -20.71
N GLN A 245 -4.19 -5.61 -20.08
CA GLN A 245 -3.21 -4.76 -20.76
C GLN A 245 -1.78 -5.32 -20.74
N ALA A 246 -1.55 -6.51 -20.15
CA ALA A 246 -0.22 -7.10 -20.05
C ALA A 246 0.53 -7.17 -21.39
N PRO A 247 -0.08 -7.54 -22.54
CA PRO A 247 0.64 -7.57 -23.82
C PRO A 247 1.21 -6.20 -24.23
N ARG A 248 0.61 -5.10 -23.76
CA ARG A 248 1.06 -3.73 -24.01
C ARG A 248 2.03 -3.20 -22.96
N LEU A 249 1.94 -3.69 -21.72
CA LEU A 249 2.86 -3.34 -20.64
C LEU A 249 4.24 -3.94 -20.85
N LEU A 250 4.33 -5.08 -21.54
CA LEU A 250 5.57 -5.78 -21.80
C LEU A 250 6.40 -5.17 -22.93
N THR A 251 7.71 -5.28 -22.76
CA THR A 251 8.78 -4.99 -23.70
C THR A 251 9.55 -6.28 -24.00
N ASP A 252 10.45 -6.24 -24.99
CA ASP A 252 11.32 -7.38 -25.30
C ASP A 252 12.34 -7.70 -24.20
N ASN A 253 12.56 -6.77 -23.26
CA ASN A 253 13.45 -6.98 -22.11
C ASN A 253 12.76 -7.74 -20.96
N ASN A 254 11.44 -7.86 -20.97
CA ASN A 254 10.71 -8.55 -19.91
C ASN A 254 10.79 -10.07 -20.09
N ASN A 255 10.91 -10.82 -18.99
CA ASN A 255 10.86 -12.27 -19.03
C ASN A 255 9.40 -12.76 -19.15
N LYS A 256 8.92 -12.84 -20.39
CA LYS A 256 7.54 -13.25 -20.69
C LYS A 256 7.16 -14.60 -20.09
N GLU A 257 8.07 -15.57 -20.05
CA GLU A 257 7.80 -16.90 -19.50
C GLU A 257 7.62 -16.85 -17.98
N PHE A 258 8.47 -16.10 -17.28
CA PHE A 258 8.33 -15.88 -15.84
C PHE A 258 7.00 -15.17 -15.52
N ILE A 259 6.65 -14.13 -16.26
CA ILE A 259 5.42 -13.36 -16.05
C ILE A 259 4.17 -14.20 -16.28
N VAL A 260 4.14 -15.02 -17.35
CA VAL A 260 3.00 -15.92 -17.63
C VAL A 260 2.85 -16.96 -16.51
N LYS A 261 3.94 -17.57 -16.04
CA LYS A 261 3.89 -18.52 -14.91
C LYS A 261 3.36 -17.88 -13.63
N SER A 262 3.85 -16.69 -13.30
CA SER A 262 3.39 -15.95 -12.12
C SER A 262 1.91 -15.61 -12.23
N LEU A 263 1.45 -15.13 -13.39
CA LEU A 263 0.02 -14.86 -13.64
C LEU A 263 -0.85 -16.12 -13.41
N ILE A 264 -0.41 -17.27 -13.93
CA ILE A 264 -1.11 -18.54 -13.75
C ILE A 264 -1.21 -18.91 -12.27
N GLN A 265 -0.12 -18.78 -11.53
CA GLN A 265 -0.09 -19.07 -10.09
C GLN A 265 -1.04 -18.16 -9.31
N ILE A 266 -1.01 -16.85 -9.58
CA ILE A 266 -1.89 -15.85 -8.95
C ILE A 266 -3.37 -16.16 -9.21
N ILE A 267 -3.69 -16.59 -10.42
CA ILE A 267 -5.06 -16.96 -10.78
C ILE A 267 -5.51 -18.21 -10.01
N LYS A 268 -4.65 -19.22 -9.90
CA LYS A 268 -4.95 -20.44 -9.13
C LYS A 268 -5.17 -20.13 -7.65
N ASP A 269 -4.44 -19.17 -7.10
CA ASP A 269 -4.56 -18.79 -5.69
C ASP A 269 -5.79 -17.90 -5.41
N SER A 270 -6.17 -17.04 -6.36
CA SER A 270 -7.27 -16.08 -6.18
C SER A 270 -8.67 -16.63 -6.55
N GLN A 271 -8.76 -17.64 -7.43
CA GLN A 271 -10.02 -18.20 -7.96
C GLN A 271 -10.98 -17.13 -8.56
N GLU A 272 -10.46 -15.97 -8.97
CA GLU A 272 -11.24 -14.85 -9.49
C GLU A 272 -11.61 -15.07 -10.96
N THR A 273 -12.87 -15.43 -11.23
CA THR A 273 -13.37 -15.77 -12.57
C THR A 273 -13.18 -14.67 -13.63
N GLY A 274 -13.22 -13.41 -13.23
CA GLY A 274 -13.04 -12.25 -14.11
C GLY A 274 -11.62 -12.09 -14.63
N THR A 275 -10.62 -12.40 -13.81
CA THR A 275 -9.20 -12.43 -14.16
C THR A 275 -8.88 -13.65 -15.00
N ILE A 276 -9.40 -14.84 -14.65
CA ILE A 276 -9.27 -16.07 -15.48
C ILE A 276 -9.70 -15.78 -16.93
N ARG A 277 -10.88 -15.17 -17.10
CA ARG A 277 -11.42 -14.88 -18.44
C ARG A 277 -10.49 -14.01 -19.28
N ARG A 278 -9.85 -13.01 -18.68
CA ARG A 278 -8.93 -12.09 -19.37
C ARG A 278 -7.58 -12.75 -19.64
N ALA A 279 -7.10 -13.54 -18.68
CA ALA A 279 -5.81 -14.22 -18.78
C ALA A 279 -5.72 -15.14 -20.00
N ILE A 280 -6.81 -15.81 -20.40
CA ILE A 280 -6.81 -16.72 -21.55
C ILE A 280 -6.33 -16.00 -22.83
N SER A 281 -6.96 -14.88 -23.21
CA SER A 281 -6.54 -14.13 -24.39
C SER A 281 -5.19 -13.47 -24.18
N THR A 282 -4.98 -12.86 -23.01
CA THR A 282 -3.73 -12.21 -22.64
C THR A 282 -2.51 -13.12 -22.80
N ILE A 283 -2.57 -14.36 -22.30
CA ILE A 283 -1.42 -15.28 -22.32
C ILE A 283 -0.99 -15.60 -23.75
N PHE A 284 -1.94 -15.83 -24.65
CA PHE A 284 -1.64 -16.06 -26.06
C PHE A 284 -1.16 -14.80 -26.79
N GLU A 285 -1.65 -13.62 -26.40
CA GLU A 285 -1.23 -12.33 -26.96
C GLU A 285 0.17 -11.90 -26.49
N ILE A 286 0.59 -12.30 -25.28
CA ILE A 286 1.96 -12.07 -24.79
C ILE A 286 2.95 -12.84 -25.65
N ASP A 287 2.71 -14.15 -25.79
CA ASP A 287 3.49 -15.06 -26.63
C ASP A 287 2.73 -16.37 -26.83
N ILE A 288 2.42 -16.71 -28.08
CA ILE A 288 1.63 -17.89 -28.42
C ILE A 288 2.32 -19.21 -28.03
N GLN A 289 3.64 -19.30 -28.12
CA GLN A 289 4.38 -20.53 -27.80
C GLN A 289 4.41 -20.76 -26.29
N ILE A 290 4.67 -19.70 -25.52
CA ILE A 290 4.58 -19.73 -24.05
C ILE A 290 3.15 -20.07 -23.63
N GLY A 291 2.15 -19.48 -24.30
CA GLY A 291 0.75 -19.76 -24.04
C GLY A 291 0.40 -21.24 -24.22
N LEU A 292 0.72 -21.85 -25.36
CA LEU A 292 0.49 -23.29 -25.57
C LEU A 292 1.20 -24.15 -24.52
N LYS A 293 2.41 -23.75 -24.11
CA LYS A 293 3.22 -24.48 -23.13
C LYS A 293 2.66 -24.43 -21.70
N TYR A 294 1.89 -23.41 -21.31
CA TYR A 294 1.48 -23.25 -19.90
C TYR A 294 -0.02 -23.10 -19.66
N ILE A 295 -0.83 -22.82 -20.69
CA ILE A 295 -2.27 -22.55 -20.50
C ILE A 295 -3.03 -23.73 -19.86
N PHE A 296 -2.55 -24.97 -20.00
CA PHE A 296 -3.16 -26.13 -19.34
C PHE A 296 -3.12 -26.03 -17.81
N GLU A 297 -2.16 -25.30 -17.23
CA GLU A 297 -2.07 -25.11 -15.78
C GLU A 297 -3.18 -24.22 -15.23
N LEU A 298 -3.87 -23.46 -16.09
CA LEU A 298 -5.04 -22.66 -15.70
C LEU A 298 -6.32 -23.45 -15.52
N LEU A 299 -6.38 -24.69 -16.01
CA LEU A 299 -7.60 -25.49 -16.01
C LEU A 299 -7.95 -25.93 -14.58
N PRO A 300 -8.89 -25.25 -13.89
CA PRO A 300 -9.24 -25.58 -12.51
C PRO A 300 -10.14 -26.82 -12.53
N ALA A 301 -9.85 -27.83 -11.70
CA ALA A 301 -10.51 -29.16 -11.73
C ALA A 301 -12.06 -29.16 -11.80
N TYR A 302 -12.71 -28.03 -11.49
CA TYR A 302 -14.16 -27.87 -11.45
C TYR A 302 -14.73 -26.84 -12.45
N ASP A 303 -13.91 -26.11 -13.24
CA ASP A 303 -14.41 -25.09 -14.19
C ASP A 303 -14.48 -25.60 -15.63
N ILE A 304 -15.69 -25.99 -16.04
CA ILE A 304 -16.01 -26.44 -17.39
C ILE A 304 -15.96 -25.27 -18.41
N GLY A 305 -16.02 -24.02 -17.95
CA GLY A 305 -16.05 -22.83 -18.80
C GLY A 305 -14.68 -22.43 -19.37
N THR A 306 -13.59 -22.65 -18.65
CA THR A 306 -12.23 -22.30 -19.11
C THR A 306 -11.80 -23.08 -20.36
N PRO A 307 -11.94 -24.42 -20.45
CA PRO A 307 -11.63 -25.17 -21.68
C PRO A 307 -12.42 -24.66 -22.88
N LYS A 308 -13.71 -24.39 -22.69
CA LYS A 308 -14.59 -23.85 -23.73
C LYS A 308 -14.07 -22.51 -24.26
N ARG A 309 -13.66 -21.60 -23.36
CA ARG A 309 -13.12 -20.28 -23.73
C ARG A 309 -11.78 -20.38 -24.47
N ILE A 310 -10.90 -21.30 -24.05
CA ILE A 310 -9.65 -21.57 -24.76
C ILE A 310 -9.95 -22.03 -26.20
N LEU A 311 -10.82 -23.03 -26.36
CA LEU A 311 -11.20 -23.54 -27.69
C LEU A 311 -11.86 -22.46 -28.56
N SER A 312 -12.75 -21.65 -27.98
CA SER A 312 -13.39 -20.53 -28.70
C SER A 312 -12.36 -19.50 -29.17
N TRP A 313 -11.45 -19.07 -28.29
CA TRP A 313 -10.40 -18.10 -28.65
C TRP A 313 -9.50 -18.64 -29.76
N LEU A 314 -9.08 -19.91 -29.66
CA LEU A 314 -8.26 -20.56 -30.70
C LEU A 314 -9.02 -20.62 -32.03
N LEU A 315 -10.30 -21.00 -32.04
CA LEU A 315 -11.11 -21.08 -33.25
C LEU A 315 -11.29 -19.74 -33.96
N GLU A 316 -11.47 -18.67 -33.18
CA GLU A 316 -11.57 -17.29 -33.67
C GLU A 316 -10.24 -16.80 -34.26
N ASN A 317 -9.11 -17.21 -33.68
CA ASN A 317 -7.78 -16.70 -34.05
C ASN A 317 -6.95 -17.64 -34.94
N ILE A 318 -7.38 -18.88 -35.21
CA ILE A 318 -6.53 -19.88 -35.89
C ILE A 318 -6.01 -19.44 -37.27
N ASN A 319 -6.75 -18.58 -37.98
CA ASN A 319 -6.32 -18.05 -39.28
C ASN A 319 -5.06 -17.17 -39.14
N SER A 320 -4.96 -16.35 -38.08
CA SER A 320 -3.77 -15.54 -37.80
C SER A 320 -2.59 -16.35 -37.26
N LEU A 321 -2.85 -17.62 -36.88
CA LEU A 321 -1.83 -18.57 -36.42
C LEU A 321 -1.35 -19.53 -37.52
N SER A 322 -1.89 -19.43 -38.74
CA SER A 322 -1.64 -20.38 -39.83
C SER A 322 -0.16 -20.55 -40.20
N HIS A 323 0.67 -19.49 -40.08
CA HIS A 323 2.11 -19.61 -40.32
C HIS A 323 2.84 -20.45 -39.27
N TYR A 324 2.36 -20.47 -38.02
CA TYR A 324 2.92 -21.31 -36.95
C TYR A 324 2.60 -22.80 -37.16
N LEU A 325 1.49 -23.13 -37.81
CA LEU A 325 1.09 -24.53 -38.09
C LEU A 325 2.08 -25.30 -38.96
N LYS A 326 2.95 -24.59 -39.70
CA LYS A 326 4.05 -25.20 -40.46
C LYS A 326 5.16 -25.76 -39.58
N ASN A 327 5.24 -25.35 -38.31
CA ASN A 327 6.18 -25.89 -37.33
C ASN A 327 5.56 -27.14 -36.67
N PRO A 328 6.12 -28.35 -36.88
CA PRO A 328 5.57 -29.59 -36.32
C PRO A 328 5.47 -29.60 -34.80
N ALA A 329 6.39 -28.94 -34.09
CA ALA A 329 6.37 -28.87 -32.64
C ALA A 329 5.21 -28.00 -32.14
N PHE A 330 4.97 -26.85 -32.79
CA PHE A 330 3.83 -25.98 -32.48
C PHE A 330 2.50 -26.70 -32.75
N ASP A 331 2.41 -27.35 -33.91
CA ASP A 331 1.22 -28.10 -34.31
C ASP A 331 0.90 -29.22 -33.33
N ALA A 332 1.90 -30.00 -32.89
CA ALA A 332 1.75 -31.04 -31.89
C ALA A 332 1.27 -30.51 -30.54
N GLU A 333 1.83 -29.39 -30.07
CA GLU A 333 1.42 -28.74 -28.81
C GLU A 333 -0.02 -28.21 -28.89
N LEU A 334 -0.40 -27.62 -30.01
CA LEU A 334 -1.77 -27.16 -30.24
C LEU A 334 -2.76 -28.34 -30.24
N HIS A 335 -2.44 -29.44 -30.92
CA HIS A 335 -3.28 -30.65 -30.89
C HIS A 335 -3.40 -31.23 -29.48
N ARG A 336 -2.30 -31.26 -28.72
CA ARG A 336 -2.29 -31.69 -27.31
C ARG A 336 -3.26 -30.87 -26.47
N LEU A 337 -3.21 -29.54 -26.60
CA LEU A 337 -4.12 -28.63 -25.89
C LEU A 337 -5.58 -28.84 -26.30
N ILE A 338 -5.86 -28.98 -27.59
CA ILE A 338 -7.22 -29.17 -28.10
C ILE A 338 -7.83 -30.47 -27.55
N ASN A 339 -7.08 -31.57 -27.62
CA ASN A 339 -7.53 -32.87 -27.09
C ASN A 339 -7.74 -32.79 -25.58
N HIS A 340 -6.82 -32.16 -24.84
CA HIS A 340 -6.98 -31.99 -23.41
C HIS A 340 -8.24 -31.18 -23.05
N CYS A 341 -8.54 -30.09 -23.77
CA CYS A 341 -9.77 -29.31 -23.58
C CYS A 341 -11.05 -30.07 -24.01
N LYS A 342 -10.95 -30.92 -25.04
CA LYS A 342 -12.03 -31.82 -25.48
C LYS A 342 -12.42 -32.78 -24.36
N ASP A 343 -11.41 -33.39 -23.72
CA ASP A 343 -11.60 -34.43 -22.71
C ASP A 343 -11.92 -33.88 -21.30
N TYR A 344 -11.83 -32.56 -21.11
CA TYR A 344 -12.01 -31.91 -19.80
C TYR A 344 -13.45 -31.94 -19.25
N SER A 345 -14.46 -32.26 -20.08
CA SER A 345 -15.88 -32.14 -19.69
C SER A 345 -16.48 -33.47 -19.20
N SER A 346 -17.16 -33.42 -18.04
CA SER A 346 -18.02 -34.51 -17.55
C SER A 346 -19.38 -34.61 -18.28
N LYS A 347 -19.76 -33.58 -19.06
CA LYS A 347 -20.97 -33.56 -19.89
C LYS A 347 -20.60 -33.69 -21.38
N PRO A 348 -21.15 -34.67 -22.13
CA PRO A 348 -20.87 -34.83 -23.55
C PRO A 348 -21.32 -33.62 -24.39
N GLY A 349 -20.48 -33.17 -25.33
CA GLY A 349 -20.94 -32.51 -26.56
C GLY A 349 -20.63 -31.03 -26.80
N SER A 350 -20.33 -30.17 -25.80
CA SER A 350 -20.06 -28.75 -26.10
C SER A 350 -18.59 -28.47 -26.47
N ASN A 351 -17.62 -29.02 -25.73
CA ASN A 351 -16.20 -28.82 -26.01
C ASN A 351 -15.77 -29.66 -27.20
N GLU A 352 -16.30 -30.88 -27.31
CA GLU A 352 -16.07 -31.79 -28.43
C GLU A 352 -16.39 -31.15 -29.78
N LYS A 353 -17.59 -30.56 -29.93
CA LYS A 353 -17.97 -29.86 -31.17
C LYS A 353 -17.04 -28.69 -31.51
N LEU A 354 -16.55 -27.96 -30.50
CA LEU A 354 -15.61 -26.85 -30.74
C LEU A 354 -14.22 -27.36 -31.13
N ALA A 355 -13.75 -28.41 -30.48
CA ALA A 355 -12.49 -29.07 -30.77
C ALA A 355 -12.48 -29.67 -32.19
N GLU A 356 -13.54 -30.40 -32.58
CA GLU A 356 -13.67 -30.98 -33.91
C GLU A 356 -13.66 -29.91 -35.01
N ARG A 357 -14.46 -28.85 -34.85
CA ARG A 357 -14.46 -27.71 -35.78
C ARG A 357 -13.09 -27.03 -35.88
N LEU A 358 -12.35 -26.95 -34.77
CA LEU A 358 -11.01 -26.37 -34.76
C LEU A 358 -10.01 -27.28 -35.50
N LEU A 359 -10.07 -28.59 -35.28
CA LEU A 359 -9.21 -29.57 -35.96
C LEU A 359 -9.48 -29.63 -37.48
N GLU A 360 -10.74 -29.57 -37.89
CA GLU A 360 -11.13 -29.45 -39.30
C GLU A 360 -10.53 -28.19 -39.93
N LYS A 361 -10.64 -27.06 -39.23
CA LYS A 361 -10.11 -25.77 -39.69
C LYS A 361 -8.58 -25.79 -39.78
N ILE A 362 -7.89 -26.37 -38.80
CA ILE A 362 -6.43 -26.58 -38.84
C ILE A 362 -6.04 -27.41 -40.07
N SER A 363 -6.76 -28.49 -40.34
CA SER A 363 -6.50 -29.38 -41.48
C SER A 363 -6.67 -28.65 -42.82
N SER A 364 -7.63 -27.71 -42.92
CA SER A 364 -7.84 -26.91 -44.13
C SER A 364 -6.79 -25.80 -44.36
N LEU A 365 -6.02 -25.45 -43.33
CA LEU A 365 -5.00 -24.39 -43.37
C LEU A 365 -3.59 -24.92 -43.62
N LYS A 366 -3.39 -26.23 -43.53
CA LYS A 366 -2.16 -26.92 -43.91
C LYS A 366 -2.17 -27.22 -45.40
#